data_AF-A0A3D0RTQ0-F1
#
_entry.id   AF-A0A3D0RTQ0-F1
#
_cell.length_a   1.000
_cell.length_b   1.000
_cell.length_c   1.000
_cell.angle_alpha   90.00
_cell.angle_beta   90.00
_cell.angle_gamma   90.00
#
_symmetry.space_group_name_H-M   'P 1'
#
loop_
_entity.id
_entity.type
_entity.pdbx_description
1 polymer ?
#
loop_
_entity_poly.entity_id
_entity_poly.type
_entity_poly.pdbx_seq_one_letter_code
_entity_poly.pdbx_strand_id
1 'polypeptide(L)'
;METKGLTALRISLASPQTIMSWSYGEVLKPETINYRRLRPEKDGLFCEAIFGPTRDWQCYCGKYKNPRYKGIVCEKCGVEVTRSAVRRERMGHIGLASPVAHIWYTRRIPSQMGMLLDISRRNLDRVLYFAQYIVTYVDEESRKKALQRLEDEITVSEREQAADINARIVEIKQKRDQKIAELKQKQATLEQGYDEGIAEQLDPVIKEGQKLEKQLQDQMGEAAKKTIVFEQTGEKIIDAGDKVASKHITLIQKTVQKKLESLENELKDKRAEEIEELKRQTSSIKAQADLEMESLRNELDSQTSASSNQSSRLRDELLELRPFTFLSEIRYRELKQRWGQVFRADMGAEAFYDILERLDLDKLSEELWHEVRTTKSKQKRKKATTRLKVVEAFRRSGNRPEWMILTVLPVIPPDLRPMVQLDGGRFATSDLNDLYRRVINRNNRLKRLLELGAPDVIIRNEKRMLQEAVDSLID
;
A
#
# COMPACT_ATOMS: atom_id res chain seq x y z
N MET A 1 -56.41 -21.31 26.35
CA MET A 1 -55.86 -19.98 26.65
C MET A 1 -56.99 -18.99 26.53
N GLU A 2 -57.37 -18.34 27.63
CA GLU A 2 -58.37 -17.26 27.59
C GLU A 2 -57.74 -16.04 26.91
N THR A 3 -58.27 -15.67 25.74
CA THR A 3 -57.89 -14.50 24.92
C THR A 3 -58.52 -13.20 25.43
N LYS A 4 -58.86 -13.12 26.72
CA LYS A 4 -59.57 -11.97 27.27
C LYS A 4 -58.59 -10.81 27.45
N GLY A 5 -58.58 -9.87 26.50
CA GLY A 5 -57.93 -8.57 26.64
C GLY A 5 -56.70 -8.30 25.77
N LEU A 6 -56.37 -9.14 24.79
CA LEU A 6 -55.25 -8.87 23.87
C LEU A 6 -55.63 -7.75 22.88
N THR A 7 -55.05 -6.56 23.02
CA THR A 7 -55.33 -5.39 22.17
C THR A 7 -54.35 -5.21 21.02
N ALA A 8 -53.10 -5.66 21.16
CA ALA A 8 -52.06 -5.54 20.14
C ALA A 8 -51.04 -6.69 20.21
N LEU A 9 -50.43 -7.00 19.07
CA LEU A 9 -49.31 -7.93 18.92
C LEU A 9 -48.08 -7.19 18.39
N ARG A 10 -46.94 -7.28 19.09
CA ARG A 10 -45.67 -6.66 18.67
C ARG A 10 -44.67 -7.75 18.25
N ILE A 11 -43.96 -7.49 17.16
CA ILE A 11 -42.82 -8.30 16.69
C ILE A 11 -41.58 -7.42 16.68
N SER A 12 -40.46 -7.93 17.20
CA SER A 12 -39.17 -7.24 17.25
C SER A 12 -38.02 -8.21 17.01
N LEU A 13 -36.83 -7.67 16.76
CA LEU A 13 -35.61 -8.47 16.75
C LEU A 13 -35.36 -9.03 18.16
N ALA A 14 -34.87 -10.27 18.22
CA ALA A 14 -34.50 -10.90 19.47
C ALA A 14 -33.02 -10.64 19.74
N SER A 15 -32.71 -9.93 20.82
CA SER A 15 -31.32 -9.79 21.26
C SER A 15 -30.78 -11.14 21.77
N PRO A 16 -29.45 -11.36 21.80
CA PRO A 16 -28.88 -12.56 22.39
C PRO A 16 -29.34 -12.81 23.84
N GLN A 17 -29.48 -11.74 24.62
CA GLN A 17 -29.98 -11.80 26.00
C GLN A 17 -31.46 -12.22 26.05
N THR A 18 -32.27 -11.73 25.12
CA THR A 18 -33.68 -12.14 25.00
C THR A 18 -33.79 -13.62 24.66
N ILE A 19 -32.97 -14.12 23.73
CA ILE A 19 -32.93 -15.56 23.39
C ILE A 19 -32.52 -16.40 24.59
N MET A 20 -31.52 -15.96 25.36
CA MET A 20 -31.14 -16.63 26.60
C MET A 20 -32.27 -16.63 27.64
N SER A 21 -33.04 -15.54 27.76
CA SER A 21 -34.17 -15.45 28.70
C SER A 21 -35.31 -16.45 28.40
N TRP A 22 -35.44 -16.86 27.14
CA TRP A 22 -36.40 -17.89 26.73
C TRP A 22 -35.90 -19.31 26.97
N SER A 23 -34.57 -19.46 27.11
CA SER A 23 -33.94 -20.75 27.12
C SER A 23 -33.91 -21.37 28.51
N TYR A 24 -34.19 -22.67 28.55
CA TYR A 24 -34.09 -23.50 29.75
C TYR A 24 -32.76 -24.26 29.84
N GLY A 25 -31.86 -24.09 28.86
CA GLY A 25 -30.54 -24.72 28.85
C GLY A 25 -29.88 -24.76 27.46
N GLU A 26 -28.55 -24.90 27.46
CA GLU A 26 -27.76 -25.01 26.23
C GLU A 26 -27.74 -26.45 25.71
N VAL A 27 -27.98 -26.63 24.41
CA VAL A 27 -27.86 -27.93 23.73
C VAL A 27 -26.41 -28.10 23.25
N LEU A 28 -25.64 -28.87 23.99
CA LEU A 28 -24.21 -29.10 23.71
C LEU A 28 -23.98 -30.26 22.75
N LYS A 29 -24.89 -31.23 22.74
CA LYS A 29 -24.68 -32.53 22.10
C LYS A 29 -25.60 -32.72 20.88
N PRO A 30 -25.08 -33.23 19.75
CA PRO A 30 -25.88 -33.52 18.55
C PRO A 30 -26.74 -34.79 18.71
N GLU A 31 -26.57 -35.55 19.79
CA GLU A 31 -27.33 -36.77 20.00
C GLU A 31 -28.83 -36.48 20.25
N THR A 32 -29.70 -37.39 19.78
CA THR A 32 -31.15 -37.29 19.94
C THR A 32 -31.63 -38.20 21.06
N ILE A 33 -31.80 -39.49 20.75
CA ILE A 33 -32.23 -40.54 21.67
C ILE A 33 -31.27 -41.72 21.59
N ASN A 34 -31.13 -42.44 22.70
CA ASN A 34 -30.36 -43.66 22.75
C ASN A 34 -31.11 -44.79 22.01
N TYR A 35 -30.48 -45.41 21.01
CA TYR A 35 -31.10 -46.46 20.19
C TYR A 35 -31.48 -47.73 20.99
N ARG A 36 -30.82 -48.03 22.11
CA ARG A 36 -31.15 -49.19 22.95
C ARG A 36 -32.22 -48.89 23.98
N ARG A 37 -32.10 -47.74 24.66
CA ARG A 37 -32.98 -47.37 25.78
C ARG A 37 -34.23 -46.60 25.35
N LEU A 38 -34.26 -46.12 24.11
CA LEU A 38 -35.33 -45.26 23.56
C LEU A 38 -35.59 -44.03 24.43
N ARG A 39 -34.54 -43.54 25.10
CA ARG A 39 -34.60 -42.39 25.99
C ARG A 39 -33.72 -41.26 25.48
N PRO A 40 -34.10 -39.99 25.69
CA PRO A 40 -33.27 -38.85 25.33
C PRO A 40 -31.89 -38.92 25.96
N GLU A 41 -30.89 -38.52 25.18
CA GLU A 41 -29.53 -38.33 25.70
C GLU A 41 -29.43 -37.02 26.48
N LYS A 42 -28.57 -37.00 27.50
CA LYS A 42 -28.33 -35.80 28.32
C LYS A 42 -27.61 -34.74 27.48
N ASP A 43 -28.02 -33.48 27.62
CA ASP A 43 -27.50 -32.30 26.90
C ASP A 43 -27.72 -32.33 25.38
N GLY A 44 -28.48 -33.32 24.88
CA GLY A 44 -28.83 -33.49 23.48
C GLY A 44 -30.13 -32.76 23.08
N LEU A 45 -30.53 -32.94 21.82
CA LEU A 45 -31.67 -32.23 21.21
C LEU A 45 -33.03 -32.52 21.85
N PHE A 46 -33.16 -33.63 22.59
CA PHE A 46 -34.41 -34.02 23.26
C PHE A 46 -34.27 -34.04 24.78
N CYS A 47 -33.17 -33.48 25.33
CA CYS A 47 -32.82 -33.56 26.75
C CYS A 47 -33.98 -33.14 27.67
N GLU A 48 -34.36 -34.02 28.59
CA GLU A 48 -35.46 -33.76 29.53
C GLU A 48 -35.12 -32.67 30.56
N ALA A 49 -33.84 -32.45 30.86
CA ALA A 49 -33.43 -31.40 31.80
C ALA A 49 -33.69 -30.00 31.23
N ILE A 50 -33.54 -29.85 29.91
CA ILE A 50 -33.75 -28.58 29.20
C ILE A 50 -35.24 -28.41 28.86
N PHE A 51 -35.81 -29.38 28.13
CA PHE A 51 -37.14 -29.23 27.55
C PHE A 51 -38.28 -29.71 28.44
N GLY A 52 -37.98 -30.41 29.54
CA GLY A 52 -38.96 -31.00 30.44
C GLY A 52 -39.18 -32.51 30.22
N PRO A 53 -39.94 -33.15 31.11
CA PRO A 53 -40.04 -34.61 31.18
C PRO A 53 -40.84 -35.21 30.02
N THR A 54 -40.43 -36.37 29.50
CA THR A 54 -41.18 -37.08 28.43
C THR A 54 -42.51 -37.67 28.93
N ARG A 55 -42.60 -38.00 30.22
CA ARG A 55 -43.82 -38.54 30.85
C ARG A 55 -44.28 -37.60 31.96
N ASP A 56 -45.58 -37.47 32.11
CA ASP A 56 -46.18 -36.62 33.13
C ASP A 56 -45.69 -36.99 34.54
N TRP A 57 -45.23 -35.98 35.29
CA TRP A 57 -44.82 -36.11 36.68
C TRP A 57 -43.72 -37.15 36.94
N GLN A 58 -42.85 -37.40 35.95
CA GLN A 58 -41.76 -38.35 36.05
C GLN A 58 -40.44 -37.73 35.60
N CYS A 59 -39.43 -37.75 36.48
CA CYS A 59 -38.06 -37.37 36.10
C CYS A 59 -37.33 -38.49 35.32
N TYR A 60 -36.29 -38.12 34.57
CA TYR A 60 -35.47 -39.05 33.77
C TYR A 60 -34.99 -40.29 34.52
N CYS A 61 -34.40 -40.11 35.71
CA CYS A 61 -33.86 -41.23 36.50
C CYS A 61 -34.94 -42.05 37.22
N GLY A 62 -36.18 -41.55 37.30
CA GLY A 62 -37.27 -42.20 38.01
C GLY A 62 -37.22 -42.07 39.55
N LYS A 63 -36.31 -41.25 40.13
CA LYS A 63 -36.25 -40.95 41.57
C LYS A 63 -37.57 -40.34 42.06
N TYR A 64 -38.04 -39.32 41.36
CA TYR A 64 -39.32 -38.66 41.61
C TYR A 64 -40.35 -39.09 40.57
N LYS A 65 -41.47 -39.63 41.06
CA LYS A 65 -42.64 -40.05 40.30
C LYS A 65 -43.89 -39.64 41.06
N ASN A 66 -44.95 -39.29 40.34
CA ASN A 66 -46.27 -38.84 40.82
C ASN A 66 -46.39 -37.32 41.01
N PRO A 67 -47.62 -36.76 40.91
CA PRO A 67 -47.88 -35.32 41.06
C PRO A 67 -47.46 -34.72 42.41
N ARG A 68 -47.22 -35.53 43.44
CA ARG A 68 -46.79 -35.06 44.77
C ARG A 68 -45.47 -34.28 44.75
N TYR A 69 -44.60 -34.56 43.77
CA TYR A 69 -43.30 -33.90 43.62
C TYR A 69 -43.33 -32.76 42.60
N LYS A 70 -44.51 -32.21 42.30
CA LYS A 70 -44.69 -31.11 41.33
C LYS A 70 -43.73 -29.96 41.62
N GLY A 71 -42.98 -29.53 40.60
CA GLY A 71 -42.06 -28.39 40.66
C GLY A 71 -40.70 -28.69 41.29
N ILE A 72 -40.45 -29.91 41.79
CA ILE A 72 -39.14 -30.30 42.30
C ILE A 72 -38.20 -30.63 41.14
N VAL A 73 -37.02 -30.01 41.14
CA VAL A 73 -35.93 -30.32 40.22
C VAL A 73 -35.10 -31.46 40.81
N CYS A 74 -34.91 -32.54 40.04
CA CYS A 74 -34.22 -33.72 40.54
C CYS A 74 -32.70 -33.50 40.68
N GLU A 75 -32.12 -33.66 41.87
CA GLU A 75 -30.67 -33.53 42.11
C GLU A 75 -29.80 -34.47 41.24
N LYS A 76 -30.31 -35.66 40.89
CA LYS A 76 -29.55 -36.66 40.11
C LYS A 76 -29.55 -36.39 38.61
N CYS A 77 -30.68 -35.96 38.05
CA CYS A 77 -30.83 -35.83 36.60
C CYS A 77 -31.15 -34.41 36.12
N GLY A 78 -31.37 -33.45 37.02
CA GLY A 78 -31.70 -32.06 36.70
C GLY A 78 -33.09 -31.84 36.09
N VAL A 79 -33.93 -32.88 36.00
CA VAL A 79 -35.25 -32.78 35.38
C VAL A 79 -36.28 -32.28 36.39
N GLU A 80 -37.01 -31.25 36.00
CA GLU A 80 -38.15 -30.73 36.74
C GLU A 80 -39.37 -31.64 36.58
N VAL A 81 -40.00 -31.99 37.70
CA VAL A 81 -41.20 -32.83 37.71
C VAL A 81 -42.43 -31.98 37.40
N THR A 82 -42.82 -31.97 36.13
CA THR A 82 -43.99 -31.25 35.61
C THR A 82 -44.75 -32.10 34.57
N ARG A 83 -45.77 -31.53 33.91
CA ARG A 83 -46.46 -32.18 32.79
C ARG A 83 -45.57 -32.20 31.55
N SER A 84 -45.68 -33.24 30.72
CA SER A 84 -44.91 -33.34 29.47
C SER A 84 -45.27 -32.24 28.47
N ALA A 85 -46.46 -31.64 28.58
CA ALA A 85 -46.91 -30.53 27.75
C ALA A 85 -45.94 -29.34 27.68
N VAL A 86 -45.09 -29.13 28.71
CA VAL A 86 -44.06 -28.08 28.68
C VAL A 86 -43.05 -28.26 27.54
N ARG A 87 -42.89 -29.48 27.01
CA ARG A 87 -42.00 -29.81 25.88
C ARG A 87 -42.44 -29.22 24.54
N ARG A 88 -43.64 -28.62 24.50
CA ARG A 88 -44.15 -27.81 23.37
C ARG A 88 -43.85 -26.31 23.53
N GLU A 89 -43.48 -25.87 24.72
CA GLU A 89 -43.34 -24.44 25.08
C GLU A 89 -41.89 -24.04 25.42
N ARG A 90 -41.12 -24.93 26.07
CA ARG A 90 -39.74 -24.63 26.51
C ARG A 90 -38.76 -24.60 25.35
N MET A 91 -38.07 -23.47 25.19
CA MET A 91 -36.99 -23.32 24.20
C MET A 91 -35.63 -23.72 24.79
N GLY A 92 -34.74 -24.20 23.92
CA GLY A 92 -33.31 -24.36 24.20
C GLY A 92 -32.50 -23.28 23.48
N HIS A 93 -31.20 -23.26 23.67
CA HIS A 93 -30.31 -22.44 22.84
C HIS A 93 -29.00 -23.15 22.54
N ILE A 94 -28.24 -22.64 21.58
CA ILE A 94 -26.88 -23.05 21.25
C ILE A 94 -26.00 -21.80 21.31
N GLY A 95 -24.96 -21.81 22.15
CA GLY A 95 -23.93 -20.78 22.15
C GLY A 95 -22.98 -20.98 20.98
N LEU A 96 -23.01 -20.07 20.01
CA LEU A 96 -22.18 -20.15 18.81
C LEU A 96 -20.75 -19.71 19.14
N ALA A 97 -19.76 -20.46 18.64
CA ALA A 97 -18.33 -20.17 18.84
C ALA A 97 -17.85 -18.98 17.99
N SER A 98 -18.59 -18.65 16.94
CA SER A 98 -18.37 -17.47 16.11
C SER A 98 -19.73 -16.84 15.80
N PRO A 99 -19.85 -15.50 15.75
CA PRO A 99 -21.06 -14.85 15.31
C PRO A 99 -21.45 -15.29 13.89
N VAL A 100 -22.75 -15.39 13.63
CA VAL A 100 -23.33 -15.84 12.36
C VAL A 100 -24.42 -14.86 11.92
N ALA A 101 -24.40 -14.40 10.68
CA ALA A 101 -25.41 -13.46 10.19
C ALA A 101 -26.73 -14.19 9.93
N HIS A 102 -27.86 -13.58 10.31
CA HIS A 102 -29.16 -14.16 10.01
C HIS A 102 -29.55 -13.90 8.55
N ILE A 103 -29.78 -14.98 7.79
CA ILE A 103 -29.91 -14.97 6.32
C ILE A 103 -30.99 -14.02 5.77
N TRP A 104 -32.11 -13.85 6.48
CA TRP A 104 -33.17 -12.91 6.07
C TRP A 104 -32.72 -11.45 5.95
N TYR A 105 -31.71 -11.01 6.70
CA TYR A 105 -31.24 -9.61 6.64
C TYR A 105 -30.12 -9.40 5.62
N THR A 106 -29.49 -10.49 5.17
CA THR A 106 -28.36 -10.48 4.23
C THR A 106 -28.79 -10.81 2.80
N ARG A 107 -29.60 -11.87 2.61
CA ARG A 107 -29.94 -12.43 1.30
C ARG A 107 -31.25 -11.91 0.69
N ARG A 108 -32.21 -11.45 1.51
CA ARG A 108 -33.48 -10.89 1.04
C ARG A 108 -33.23 -9.66 0.15
N ILE A 109 -34.05 -9.46 -0.88
CA ILE A 109 -33.95 -8.30 -1.78
C ILE A 109 -35.04 -7.28 -1.40
N PRO A 110 -34.70 -6.02 -1.06
CA PRO A 110 -33.36 -5.51 -0.78
C PRO A 110 -32.82 -5.96 0.58
N SER A 111 -31.49 -6.10 0.69
CA SER A 111 -30.85 -6.55 1.94
C SER A 111 -30.85 -5.42 2.97
N GLN A 112 -31.37 -5.70 4.18
CA GLN A 112 -31.47 -4.68 5.22
C GLN A 112 -30.08 -4.24 5.69
N MET A 113 -29.18 -5.21 5.86
CA MET A 113 -27.79 -4.94 6.24
C MET A 113 -27.02 -4.21 5.13
N GLY A 114 -27.23 -4.59 3.87
CA GLY A 114 -26.60 -3.91 2.73
C GLY A 114 -27.07 -2.46 2.58
N MET A 115 -28.36 -2.19 2.77
CA MET A 115 -28.88 -0.82 2.78
C MET A 115 -28.32 -0.01 3.95
N LEU A 116 -28.28 -0.58 5.16
CA LEU A 116 -27.76 0.12 6.33
C LEU A 116 -26.30 0.56 6.11
N LEU A 117 -25.43 -0.36 5.69
CA LEU A 117 -23.99 -0.15 5.54
C LEU A 117 -23.56 0.45 4.18
N ASP A 118 -24.50 0.69 3.27
CA ASP A 118 -24.24 1.09 1.87
C ASP A 118 -23.45 0.09 1.02
N ILE A 119 -23.52 -1.20 1.37
CA ILE A 119 -22.74 -2.27 0.73
C ILE A 119 -23.59 -3.02 -0.30
N SER A 120 -22.99 -3.34 -1.45
CA SER A 120 -23.64 -4.20 -2.43
C SER A 120 -23.79 -5.64 -1.89
N ARG A 121 -24.90 -6.30 -2.21
CA ARG A 121 -25.14 -7.69 -1.79
C ARG A 121 -23.98 -8.64 -2.13
N ARG A 122 -23.40 -8.50 -3.32
CA ARG A 122 -22.27 -9.35 -3.76
C ARG A 122 -21.07 -9.22 -2.84
N ASN A 123 -20.76 -8.00 -2.39
CA ASN A 123 -19.64 -7.77 -1.48
C ASN A 123 -20.00 -8.24 -0.07
N LEU A 124 -21.25 -8.05 0.38
CA LEU A 124 -21.74 -8.59 1.65
C LEU A 124 -21.58 -10.12 1.71
N ASP A 125 -22.06 -10.84 0.68
CA ASP A 125 -21.96 -12.29 0.57
C ASP A 125 -20.48 -12.74 0.55
N ARG A 126 -19.61 -12.05 -0.22
CA ARG A 126 -18.18 -12.38 -0.28
C ARG A 126 -17.48 -12.23 1.06
N VAL A 127 -17.84 -11.24 1.87
CA VAL A 127 -17.26 -11.08 3.22
C VAL A 127 -17.83 -12.15 4.16
N LEU A 128 -19.15 -12.37 4.16
CA LEU A 128 -19.82 -13.36 5.02
C LEU A 128 -19.30 -14.79 4.82
N TYR A 129 -19.08 -15.20 3.56
CA TYR A 129 -18.58 -16.53 3.22
C TYR A 129 -17.05 -16.57 3.05
N PHE A 130 -16.31 -15.67 3.71
CA PHE A 130 -14.84 -15.70 3.84
C PHE A 130 -14.06 -15.63 2.50
N ALA A 131 -14.60 -14.97 1.48
CA ALA A 131 -13.93 -14.78 0.19
C ALA A 131 -13.16 -13.44 0.10
N GLN A 132 -13.58 -12.40 0.83
CA GLN A 132 -12.93 -11.08 0.85
C GLN A 132 -12.87 -10.51 2.26
N TYR A 133 -11.84 -9.72 2.54
CA TYR A 133 -11.74 -8.93 3.77
C TYR A 133 -12.50 -7.62 3.63
N ILE A 134 -13.00 -7.10 4.75
CA ILE A 134 -13.51 -5.74 4.87
C ILE A 134 -12.69 -4.98 5.92
N VAL A 135 -12.28 -3.75 5.60
CA VAL A 135 -11.66 -2.86 6.58
C VAL A 135 -12.73 -2.41 7.57
N THR A 136 -12.60 -2.85 8.82
CA THR A 136 -13.55 -2.55 9.91
C THR A 136 -13.23 -1.23 10.57
N TYR A 137 -11.94 -0.93 10.74
CA TYR A 137 -11.47 0.27 11.44
C TYR A 137 -10.14 0.75 10.86
N VAL A 138 -9.98 2.07 10.81
CA VAL A 138 -8.72 2.74 10.45
C VAL A 138 -8.39 3.70 11.59
N ASP A 139 -7.20 3.54 12.16
CA ASP A 139 -6.66 4.44 13.16
C ASP A 139 -6.02 5.64 12.45
N GLU A 140 -6.72 6.78 12.51
CA GLU A 140 -6.26 8.03 11.91
C GLU A 140 -5.00 8.59 12.58
N GLU A 141 -4.74 8.30 13.86
CA GLU A 141 -3.50 8.75 14.52
C GLU A 141 -2.30 7.96 14.02
N SER A 142 -2.42 6.63 13.99
CA SER A 142 -1.40 5.76 13.43
C SER A 142 -1.18 6.03 11.94
N ARG A 143 -2.24 6.36 11.19
CA ARG A 143 -2.12 6.79 9.78
C ARG A 143 -1.29 8.06 9.63
N LYS A 144 -1.52 9.08 10.45
CA LYS A 144 -0.74 10.32 10.42
C LYS A 144 0.72 10.09 10.76
N LYS A 145 1.00 9.28 11.78
CA LYS A 145 2.39 8.90 12.15
C LYS A 145 3.09 8.14 11.02
N ALA A 146 2.38 7.23 10.36
CA ALA A 146 2.91 6.50 9.21
C ALA A 146 3.20 7.44 8.02
N LEU A 147 2.30 8.39 7.74
CA LEU A 147 2.52 9.41 6.70
C LEU A 147 3.72 10.31 7.01
N GLN A 148 3.90 10.73 8.26
CA GLN A 148 5.06 11.51 8.67
C GLN A 148 6.36 10.73 8.53
N ARG A 149 6.39 9.46 8.98
CA ARG A 149 7.57 8.60 8.81
C ARG A 149 7.96 8.43 7.34
N LEU A 150 6.98 8.24 6.46
CA LEU A 150 7.23 8.20 5.01
C LEU A 150 7.82 9.52 4.52
N GLU A 151 7.24 10.66 4.88
CA GLU A 151 7.76 11.99 4.50
C GLU A 151 9.20 12.22 5.00
N ASP A 152 9.52 11.77 6.22
CA ASP A 152 10.86 11.85 6.80
C ASP A 152 11.86 10.93 6.08
N GLU A 153 11.49 9.68 5.81
CA GLU A 153 12.32 8.73 5.05
C GLU A 153 12.62 9.24 3.64
N ILE A 154 11.64 9.86 2.99
CA ILE A 154 11.78 10.47 1.66
C ILE A 154 12.78 11.62 1.70
N THR A 155 12.60 12.55 2.64
CA THR A 155 13.47 13.72 2.74
C THR A 155 14.91 13.36 3.09
N VAL A 156 15.14 12.28 3.85
CA VAL A 156 16.50 11.75 4.08
C VAL A 156 17.07 11.14 2.81
N SER A 157 16.33 10.23 2.14
CA SER A 157 16.82 9.56 0.94
C SER A 157 17.11 10.53 -0.21
N GLU A 158 16.26 11.54 -0.43
CA GLU A 158 16.48 12.56 -1.46
C GLU A 158 17.71 13.41 -1.16
N ARG A 159 17.96 13.73 0.12
CA ARG A 159 19.17 14.47 0.53
C ARG A 159 20.43 13.66 0.33
N GLU A 160 20.43 12.38 0.66
CA GLU A 160 21.59 11.49 0.46
C GLU A 160 21.93 11.37 -1.03
N GLN A 161 20.94 11.09 -1.87
CA GLN A 161 21.12 11.01 -3.33
C GLN A 161 21.61 12.33 -3.93
N ALA A 162 21.03 13.46 -3.50
CA ALA A 162 21.47 14.77 -3.93
C ALA A 162 22.91 15.07 -3.45
N ALA A 163 23.28 14.70 -2.23
CA ALA A 163 24.62 14.90 -1.70
C ALA A 163 25.66 14.09 -2.48
N ASP A 164 25.40 12.82 -2.78
CA ASP A 164 26.30 11.94 -3.52
C ASP A 164 26.55 12.45 -4.95
N ILE A 165 25.51 12.86 -5.66
CA ILE A 165 25.64 13.38 -7.02
C ILE A 165 26.30 14.76 -7.02
N ASN A 166 25.96 15.64 -6.07
CA ASN A 166 26.62 16.94 -5.94
C ASN A 166 28.10 16.79 -5.62
N ALA A 167 28.50 15.81 -4.79
CA ALA A 167 29.90 15.53 -4.52
C ALA A 167 30.66 15.12 -5.80
N ARG A 168 30.07 14.24 -6.63
CA ARG A 168 30.63 13.86 -7.93
C ARG A 168 30.76 15.04 -8.89
N ILE A 169 29.77 15.94 -8.93
CA ILE A 169 29.82 17.17 -9.72
C ILE A 169 30.98 18.06 -9.26
N VAL A 170 31.19 18.20 -7.94
CA VAL A 170 32.31 18.97 -7.39
C VAL A 170 33.65 18.34 -7.77
N GLU A 171 33.78 17.01 -7.72
CA GLU A 171 35.01 16.32 -8.16
C GLU A 171 35.32 16.54 -9.65
N ILE A 172 34.31 16.44 -10.53
CA ILE A 172 34.48 16.70 -11.97
C ILE A 172 34.89 18.15 -12.20
N LYS A 173 34.25 19.09 -11.48
CA LYS A 173 34.59 20.52 -11.55
C LYS A 173 36.03 20.77 -11.12
N GLN A 174 36.49 20.15 -10.03
CA GLN A 174 37.89 20.25 -9.57
C GLN A 174 38.86 19.68 -10.59
N LYS A 175 38.59 18.48 -11.14
CA LYS A 175 39.43 17.85 -12.19
C LYS A 175 39.50 18.71 -13.45
N ARG A 176 38.39 19.31 -13.87
CA ARG A 176 38.32 20.24 -15.00
C ARG A 176 39.16 21.47 -14.73
N ASP A 177 38.98 22.11 -13.56
CA ASP A 177 39.67 23.35 -13.22
C ASP A 177 41.19 23.12 -13.09
N GLN A 178 41.62 21.95 -12.57
CA GLN A 178 43.03 21.53 -12.55
C GLN A 178 43.61 21.38 -13.97
N LYS A 179 42.94 20.62 -14.86
CA LYS A 179 43.39 20.45 -16.25
C LYS A 179 43.46 21.77 -17.02
N ILE A 180 42.49 22.67 -16.81
CA ILE A 180 42.50 24.00 -17.44
C ILE A 180 43.68 24.82 -16.90
N ALA A 181 43.97 24.76 -15.60
CA ALA A 181 45.12 25.44 -15.02
C ALA A 181 46.45 24.92 -15.58
N GLU A 182 46.61 23.61 -15.73
CA GLU A 182 47.78 23.00 -16.37
C GLU A 182 47.97 23.45 -17.82
N LEU A 183 46.89 23.49 -18.62
CA LEU A 183 46.94 23.96 -20.00
C LEU A 183 47.27 25.46 -20.10
N LYS A 184 46.70 26.29 -19.20
CA LYS A 184 47.05 27.72 -19.12
C LYS A 184 48.51 27.93 -18.73
N GLN A 185 49.02 27.13 -17.79
CA GLN A 185 50.42 27.20 -17.40
C GLN A 185 51.33 26.82 -18.57
N LYS A 186 51.00 25.74 -19.31
CA LYS A 186 51.70 25.36 -20.54
C LYS A 186 51.67 26.47 -21.59
N GLN A 187 50.51 27.10 -21.79
CA GLN A 187 50.36 28.23 -22.70
C GLN A 187 51.27 29.40 -22.29
N ALA A 188 51.31 29.76 -21.01
CA ALA A 188 52.16 30.84 -20.51
C ALA A 188 53.66 30.53 -20.65
N THR A 189 54.09 29.29 -20.37
CA THR A 189 55.49 28.86 -20.59
C THR A 189 55.87 28.85 -22.06
N LEU A 190 54.95 28.47 -22.95
CA LEU A 190 55.18 28.54 -24.40
C LEU A 190 55.29 29.98 -24.86
N GLU A 191 54.40 30.87 -24.41
CA GLU A 191 54.47 32.30 -24.73
C GLU A 191 55.81 32.91 -24.30
N GLN A 192 56.29 32.62 -23.08
CA GLN A 192 57.60 33.08 -22.60
C GLN A 192 58.76 32.49 -23.43
N GLY A 193 58.74 31.19 -23.73
CA GLY A 193 59.79 30.54 -24.52
C GLY A 193 59.85 31.05 -25.97
N TYR A 194 58.70 31.40 -26.56
CA TYR A 194 58.66 32.05 -27.88
C TYR A 194 59.17 33.48 -27.84
N ASP A 195 58.83 34.27 -26.81
CA ASP A 195 59.34 35.63 -26.66
C ASP A 195 60.88 35.65 -26.49
N GLU A 196 61.43 34.67 -25.76
CA GLU A 196 62.88 34.44 -25.63
C GLU A 196 63.52 33.95 -26.94
N GLY A 197 62.91 32.98 -27.63
CA GLY A 197 63.40 32.44 -28.90
C GLY A 197 63.35 33.43 -30.06
N ILE A 198 62.36 34.33 -30.07
CA ILE A 198 62.28 35.47 -30.99
C ILE A 198 63.48 36.40 -30.76
N ALA A 199 63.81 36.72 -29.51
CA ALA A 199 64.99 37.53 -29.20
C ALA A 199 66.29 36.84 -29.63
N GLU A 200 66.43 35.53 -29.40
CA GLU A 200 67.64 34.77 -29.72
C GLU A 200 67.87 34.59 -31.23
N GLN A 201 66.81 34.42 -32.04
CA GLN A 201 66.92 34.26 -33.49
C GLN A 201 66.98 35.58 -34.26
N LEU A 202 66.42 36.68 -33.73
CA LEU A 202 66.50 38.00 -34.36
C LEU A 202 67.83 38.71 -34.10
N ASP A 203 68.43 38.52 -32.92
CA ASP A 203 69.71 39.11 -32.53
C ASP A 203 70.89 38.87 -33.51
N PRO A 204 71.13 37.65 -34.03
CA PRO A 204 72.21 37.41 -34.98
C PRO A 204 71.95 38.07 -36.32
N VAL A 205 70.70 38.11 -36.80
CA VAL A 205 70.32 38.75 -38.07
C VAL A 205 70.49 40.27 -37.99
N ILE A 206 70.15 40.88 -36.84
CA ILE A 206 70.36 42.31 -36.59
C ILE A 206 71.85 42.63 -36.47
N LYS A 207 72.64 41.83 -35.75
CA LYS A 207 74.10 42.01 -35.60
C LYS A 207 74.84 41.82 -36.93
N GLU A 208 74.41 40.90 -37.78
CA GLU A 208 74.99 40.65 -39.09
C GLU A 208 74.63 41.76 -40.09
N GLY A 209 73.36 42.21 -40.10
CA GLY A 209 72.91 43.38 -40.86
C GLY A 209 73.70 44.64 -40.50
N GLN A 210 73.91 44.92 -39.21
CA GLN A 210 74.72 46.05 -38.73
C GLN A 210 76.21 45.91 -39.07
N LYS A 211 76.78 44.70 -39.04
CA LYS A 211 78.18 44.47 -39.44
C LYS A 211 78.39 44.72 -40.93
N LEU A 212 77.47 44.25 -41.78
CA LEU A 212 77.51 44.46 -43.22
C LEU A 212 77.26 45.93 -43.59
N GLU A 213 76.33 46.61 -42.91
CA GLU A 213 76.15 48.07 -43.05
C GLU A 213 77.43 48.85 -42.71
N LYS A 214 78.09 48.49 -41.59
CA LYS A 214 79.32 49.15 -41.15
C LYS A 214 80.48 48.90 -42.12
N GLN A 215 80.63 47.66 -42.61
CA GLN A 215 81.62 47.31 -43.64
C GLN A 215 81.40 48.04 -44.97
N LEU A 216 80.14 48.30 -45.33
CA LEU A 216 79.80 49.02 -46.57
C LEU A 216 79.87 50.54 -46.42
N GLN A 217 79.64 51.08 -45.22
CA GLN A 217 79.94 52.47 -44.88
C GLN A 217 81.44 52.73 -44.91
N ASP A 218 82.26 51.82 -44.37
CA ASP A 218 83.72 51.93 -44.37
C ASP A 218 84.33 51.79 -45.79
N GLN A 219 83.62 51.18 -46.75
CA GLN A 219 84.03 51.00 -48.15
C GLN A 219 83.34 51.97 -49.13
N MET A 220 82.72 53.04 -48.64
CA MET A 220 82.05 54.04 -49.48
C MET A 220 83.02 54.72 -50.47
N GLY A 221 82.84 54.44 -51.76
CA GLY A 221 83.62 55.05 -52.85
C GLY A 221 84.77 54.20 -53.40
N GLU A 222 85.08 53.04 -52.80
CA GLU A 222 86.06 52.07 -53.32
C GLU A 222 85.39 50.93 -54.11
N ALA A 223 86.15 50.28 -55.00
CA ALA A 223 85.69 49.12 -55.76
C ALA A 223 85.81 47.83 -54.92
N ALA A 224 84.72 47.08 -54.79
CA ALA A 224 84.67 45.89 -53.93
C ALA A 224 85.65 44.80 -54.41
N LYS A 225 86.62 44.40 -53.57
CA LYS A 225 87.65 43.40 -53.90
C LYS A 225 87.16 41.94 -53.90
N LYS A 226 85.99 41.67 -53.31
CA LYS A 226 85.31 40.36 -53.29
C LYS A 226 83.79 40.57 -53.32
N THR A 227 83.06 39.61 -53.89
CA THR A 227 81.59 39.59 -53.90
C THR A 227 81.07 39.54 -52.46
N ILE A 228 80.28 40.55 -52.07
CA ILE A 228 79.64 40.59 -50.75
C ILE A 228 78.27 39.94 -50.91
N VAL A 229 78.09 38.81 -50.22
CA VAL A 229 76.86 38.01 -50.20
C VAL A 229 76.32 38.04 -48.78
N PHE A 230 75.01 38.24 -48.63
CA PHE A 230 74.36 38.04 -47.33
C PHE A 230 74.26 36.53 -47.10
N GLU A 231 75.11 35.97 -46.24
CA GLU A 231 75.26 34.51 -46.11
C GLU A 231 73.96 33.82 -45.69
N GLN A 232 73.07 34.50 -44.98
CA GLN A 232 71.80 33.93 -44.51
C GLN A 232 70.64 33.95 -45.51
N THR A 233 70.71 34.71 -46.60
CA THR A 233 69.70 34.69 -47.68
C THR A 233 70.28 34.19 -49.00
N GLY A 234 71.61 34.13 -49.13
CA GLY A 234 72.30 33.81 -50.38
C GLY A 234 72.15 34.90 -51.45
N GLU A 235 71.55 36.05 -51.12
CA GLU A 235 71.39 37.16 -52.06
C GLU A 235 72.72 37.90 -52.25
N LYS A 236 73.12 38.04 -53.52
CA LYS A 236 74.34 38.72 -53.95
C LYS A 236 74.08 40.23 -53.99
N ILE A 237 74.82 41.00 -53.19
CA ILE A 237 74.56 42.43 -53.01
C ILE A 237 75.48 43.29 -53.90
N ILE A 238 76.74 42.86 -54.10
CA ILE A 238 77.76 43.55 -54.91
C ILE A 238 78.59 42.53 -55.71
N ASP A 239 78.83 42.80 -57.00
CA ASP A 239 79.78 42.07 -57.85
C ASP A 239 81.21 42.61 -57.68
N ALA A 240 82.22 41.75 -57.88
CA ALA A 240 83.62 42.13 -57.71
C ALA A 240 84.02 43.22 -58.71
N GLY A 241 84.33 44.42 -58.22
CA GLY A 241 84.75 45.58 -59.02
C GLY A 241 83.75 46.74 -59.11
N ASP A 242 82.53 46.60 -58.61
CA ASP A 242 81.53 47.69 -58.63
C ASP A 242 81.72 48.71 -57.49
N LYS A 243 81.39 49.98 -57.75
CA LYS A 243 81.48 51.08 -56.77
C LYS A 243 80.28 51.04 -55.82
N VAL A 244 80.57 51.05 -54.52
CA VAL A 244 79.54 51.07 -53.47
C VAL A 244 78.74 52.38 -53.50
N ALA A 245 77.47 52.30 -53.91
CA ALA A 245 76.52 53.42 -53.94
C ALA A 245 75.45 53.30 -52.85
N SER A 246 74.83 54.42 -52.45
CA SER A 246 73.77 54.46 -51.41
C SER A 246 72.58 53.53 -51.67
N LYS A 247 72.35 53.18 -52.94
CA LYS A 247 71.32 52.21 -53.38
C LYS A 247 71.56 50.79 -52.85
N HIS A 248 72.81 50.38 -52.66
CA HIS A 248 73.13 49.03 -52.13
C HIS A 248 72.88 48.96 -50.63
N ILE A 249 73.06 50.06 -49.89
CA ILE A 249 72.69 50.15 -48.46
C ILE A 249 71.17 50.07 -48.29
N THR A 250 70.40 50.76 -49.15
CA THR A 250 68.92 50.66 -49.11
C THR A 250 68.43 49.26 -49.52
N LEU A 251 69.13 48.59 -50.44
CA LEU A 251 68.81 47.22 -50.83
C LEU A 251 69.04 46.25 -49.66
N ILE A 252 70.13 46.40 -48.91
CA ILE A 252 70.40 45.60 -47.71
C ILE A 252 69.36 45.86 -46.62
N GLN A 253 69.03 47.12 -46.34
CA GLN A 253 68.00 47.45 -45.37
C GLN A 253 66.66 46.81 -45.74
N LYS A 254 66.29 46.84 -47.02
CA LYS A 254 65.07 46.22 -47.52
C LYS A 254 65.11 44.69 -47.49
N THR A 255 66.26 44.07 -47.77
CA THR A 255 66.45 42.61 -47.73
C THR A 255 66.46 42.10 -46.29
N VAL A 256 67.15 42.79 -45.38
CA VAL A 256 67.16 42.49 -43.94
C VAL A 256 65.75 42.68 -43.36
N GLN A 257 65.07 43.77 -43.69
CA GLN A 257 63.69 44.01 -43.24
C GLN A 257 62.71 42.94 -43.75
N LYS A 258 62.79 42.55 -45.02
CA LYS A 258 61.97 41.44 -45.56
C LYS A 258 62.26 40.10 -44.89
N LYS A 259 63.53 39.82 -44.59
CA LYS A 259 63.90 38.55 -43.94
C LYS A 259 63.46 38.53 -42.47
N LEU A 260 63.63 39.65 -41.77
CA LEU A 260 63.08 39.85 -40.42
C LEU A 260 61.56 39.70 -40.41
N GLU A 261 60.84 40.34 -41.35
CA GLU A 261 59.38 40.19 -41.48
C GLU A 261 58.96 38.74 -41.80
N SER A 262 59.69 38.03 -42.68
CA SER A 262 59.38 36.62 -42.97
C SER A 262 59.61 35.69 -41.79
N LEU A 263 60.70 35.90 -41.03
CA LEU A 263 61.02 35.10 -39.85
C LEU A 263 60.08 35.42 -38.69
N GLU A 264 59.75 36.69 -38.50
CA GLU A 264 58.78 37.14 -37.50
C GLU A 264 57.39 36.58 -37.79
N ASN A 265 56.96 36.57 -39.06
CA ASN A 265 55.69 35.98 -39.46
C ASN A 265 55.70 34.44 -39.32
N GLU A 266 56.74 33.73 -39.75
CA GLU A 266 56.84 32.27 -39.56
C GLU A 266 56.82 31.86 -38.08
N LEU A 267 57.48 32.63 -37.20
CA LEU A 267 57.48 32.40 -35.76
C LEU A 267 56.13 32.77 -35.11
N LYS A 268 55.50 33.86 -35.56
CA LYS A 268 54.14 34.24 -35.11
C LYS A 268 53.10 33.22 -35.54
N ASP A 269 53.19 32.68 -36.75
CA ASP A 269 52.27 31.67 -37.28
C ASP A 269 52.40 30.37 -36.48
N LYS A 270 53.63 29.88 -36.24
CA LYS A 270 53.86 28.70 -35.38
C LYS A 270 53.35 28.90 -33.96
N ARG A 271 53.59 30.08 -33.38
CA ARG A 271 53.05 30.45 -32.06
C ARG A 271 51.51 30.46 -32.06
N ALA A 272 50.90 31.03 -33.09
CA ALA A 272 49.45 31.10 -33.21
C ALA A 272 48.82 29.71 -33.36
N GLU A 273 49.42 28.82 -34.15
CA GLU A 273 48.96 27.43 -34.32
C GLU A 273 49.00 26.65 -33.00
N GLU A 274 50.11 26.69 -32.25
CA GLU A 274 50.21 25.97 -30.97
C GLU A 274 49.28 26.53 -29.88
N ILE A 275 49.09 27.85 -29.84
CA ILE A 275 48.14 28.49 -28.92
C ILE A 275 46.70 28.13 -29.28
N GLU A 276 46.33 28.11 -30.55
CA GLU A 276 45.00 27.67 -30.99
C GLU A 276 44.75 26.19 -30.67
N GLU A 277 45.75 25.32 -30.83
CA GLU A 277 45.66 23.91 -30.46
C GLU A 277 45.39 23.74 -28.94
N LEU A 278 46.10 24.50 -28.09
CA LEU A 278 45.87 24.50 -26.64
C LEU A 278 44.49 25.08 -26.25
N LYS A 279 44.03 26.12 -26.93
CA LYS A 279 42.66 26.65 -26.74
C LYS A 279 41.60 25.62 -27.13
N ARG A 280 41.81 24.90 -28.24
CA ARG A 280 40.92 23.82 -28.70
C ARG A 280 40.86 22.67 -27.69
N GLN A 281 41.99 22.28 -27.11
CA GLN A 281 42.03 21.28 -26.04
C GLN A 281 41.28 21.78 -24.80
N THR A 282 41.46 23.05 -24.44
CA THR A 282 40.76 23.67 -23.29
C THR A 282 39.24 23.68 -23.51
N SER A 283 38.77 24.06 -24.70
CA SER A 283 37.34 24.07 -25.02
C SER A 283 36.75 22.67 -25.07
N SER A 284 37.49 21.68 -25.59
CA SER A 284 37.10 20.27 -25.60
C SER A 284 36.94 19.71 -24.18
N ILE A 285 37.91 19.95 -23.29
CA ILE A 285 37.84 19.51 -21.88
C ILE A 285 36.67 20.17 -21.16
N LYS A 286 36.43 21.46 -21.42
CA LYS A 286 35.30 22.18 -20.82
C LYS A 286 33.97 21.59 -21.30
N ALA A 287 33.81 21.38 -22.61
CA ALA A 287 32.60 20.77 -23.16
C ALA A 287 32.37 19.34 -22.65
N GLN A 288 33.42 18.53 -22.53
CA GLN A 288 33.32 17.17 -22.00
C GLN A 288 32.88 17.17 -20.53
N ALA A 289 33.48 18.02 -19.69
CA ALA A 289 33.09 18.15 -18.29
C ALA A 289 31.67 18.70 -18.13
N ASP A 290 31.26 19.66 -18.96
CA ASP A 290 29.90 20.21 -18.94
C ASP A 290 28.86 19.15 -19.33
N LEU A 291 29.15 18.32 -20.35
CA LEU A 291 28.31 17.17 -20.73
C LEU A 291 28.19 16.11 -19.61
N GLU A 292 29.30 15.77 -18.95
CA GLU A 292 29.30 14.82 -17.82
C GLU A 292 28.52 15.36 -16.60
N MET A 293 28.67 16.66 -16.30
CA MET A 293 27.89 17.30 -15.24
C MET A 293 26.39 17.34 -15.58
N GLU A 294 26.04 17.60 -16.84
CA GLU A 294 24.65 17.60 -17.29
C GLU A 294 24.04 16.20 -17.27
N SER A 295 24.81 15.16 -17.62
CA SER A 295 24.35 13.77 -17.48
C SER A 295 24.07 13.40 -16.02
N LEU A 296 24.93 13.83 -15.09
CA LEU A 296 24.73 13.57 -13.65
C LEU A 296 23.51 14.33 -13.08
N ARG A 297 23.24 15.54 -13.55
CA ARG A 297 22.02 16.28 -13.19
C ARG A 297 20.77 15.59 -13.70
N ASN A 298 20.78 15.13 -14.96
CA ASN A 298 19.68 14.36 -15.53
C ASN A 298 19.46 13.04 -14.79
N GLU A 299 20.54 12.38 -14.35
CA GLU A 299 20.46 11.19 -13.50
C GLU A 299 19.78 11.51 -12.16
N LEU A 300 20.18 12.60 -11.48
CA LEU A 300 19.55 13.05 -10.23
C LEU A 300 18.06 13.33 -10.42
N ASP A 301 17.66 14.04 -11.48
CA ASP A 301 16.25 14.32 -11.76
C ASP A 301 15.45 13.03 -12.03
N SER A 302 16.05 12.07 -12.75
CA SER A 302 15.41 10.79 -13.03
C SER A 302 15.23 9.93 -11.76
N GLN A 303 16.22 9.92 -10.86
CA GLN A 303 16.16 9.18 -9.60
C GLN A 303 15.19 9.83 -8.62
N THR A 304 15.22 11.17 -8.52
CA THR A 304 14.30 11.95 -7.68
C THR A 304 12.86 11.74 -8.12
N SER A 305 12.59 11.83 -9.43
CA SER A 305 11.24 11.58 -9.96
C SER A 305 10.78 10.14 -9.77
N ALA A 306 11.66 9.14 -9.90
CA ALA A 306 11.33 7.74 -9.62
C ALA A 306 11.02 7.51 -8.12
N SER A 307 11.83 8.06 -7.22
CA SER A 307 11.62 7.99 -5.76
C SER A 307 10.31 8.68 -5.36
N SER A 308 10.07 9.88 -5.88
CA SER A 308 8.82 10.62 -5.65
C SER A 308 7.59 9.87 -6.15
N ASN A 309 7.67 9.24 -7.33
CA ASN A 309 6.58 8.42 -7.88
C ASN A 309 6.26 7.19 -7.02
N GLN A 310 7.28 6.47 -6.53
CA GLN A 310 7.07 5.34 -5.62
C GLN A 310 6.43 5.80 -4.30
N SER A 311 6.88 6.94 -3.81
CA SER A 311 6.41 7.55 -2.58
C SER A 311 4.96 8.01 -2.67
N SER A 312 4.58 8.64 -3.78
CA SER A 312 3.19 9.00 -4.07
C SER A 312 2.30 7.76 -4.03
N ARG A 313 2.75 6.64 -4.61
CA ARG A 313 1.98 5.38 -4.57
C ARG A 313 1.78 4.86 -3.15
N LEU A 314 2.80 4.91 -2.30
CA LEU A 314 2.69 4.46 -0.90
C LEU A 314 1.76 5.39 -0.08
N ARG A 315 1.83 6.70 -0.34
CA ARG A 315 0.91 7.68 0.25
C ARG A 315 -0.52 7.43 -0.19
N ASP A 316 -0.74 7.23 -1.48
CA ASP A 316 -2.06 6.94 -2.05
C ASP A 316 -2.60 5.62 -1.48
N GLU A 317 -1.77 4.59 -1.34
CA GLU A 317 -2.13 3.32 -0.71
C GLU A 317 -2.64 3.49 0.73
N LEU A 318 -2.01 4.36 1.53
CA LEU A 318 -2.47 4.72 2.87
C LEU A 318 -3.79 5.50 2.87
N LEU A 319 -3.99 6.41 1.91
CA LEU A 319 -5.20 7.24 1.81
C LEU A 319 -6.41 6.47 1.24
N GLU A 320 -6.15 5.43 0.46
CA GLU A 320 -7.15 4.48 -0.03
C GLU A 320 -7.73 3.62 1.09
N LEU A 321 -6.97 3.38 2.18
CA LEU A 321 -7.45 2.66 3.34
C LEU A 321 -8.55 3.45 4.05
N ARG A 322 -9.79 3.04 3.80
CA ARG A 322 -10.98 3.59 4.45
C ARG A 322 -11.83 2.45 5.02
N PRO A 323 -12.62 2.70 6.07
CA PRO A 323 -13.65 1.74 6.51
C PRO A 323 -14.55 1.36 5.32
N PHE A 324 -15.05 0.13 5.31
CA PHE A 324 -15.88 -0.43 4.23
C PHE A 324 -15.19 -0.66 2.87
N THR A 325 -13.86 -0.55 2.82
CA THR A 325 -13.08 -1.00 1.65
C THR A 325 -12.92 -2.52 1.67
N PHE A 326 -12.98 -3.13 0.49
CA PHE A 326 -12.90 -4.59 0.32
C PHE A 326 -11.51 -4.96 -0.20
N LEU A 327 -10.87 -5.93 0.45
CA LEU A 327 -9.52 -6.37 0.11
C LEU A 327 -9.50 -7.84 -0.30
N SER A 328 -8.72 -8.15 -1.34
CA SER A 328 -8.37 -9.53 -1.67
C SER A 328 -7.37 -10.08 -0.65
N GLU A 329 -7.21 -11.41 -0.59
CA GLU A 329 -6.27 -12.01 0.36
C GLU A 329 -4.82 -11.57 0.14
N ILE A 330 -4.39 -11.47 -1.12
CA ILE A 330 -3.03 -11.02 -1.48
C ILE A 330 -2.84 -9.57 -1.00
N ARG A 331 -3.76 -8.68 -1.38
CA ARG A 331 -3.68 -7.26 -1.02
C ARG A 331 -3.76 -7.04 0.49
N TYR A 332 -4.58 -7.81 1.20
CA TYR A 332 -4.64 -7.76 2.66
C TYR A 332 -3.30 -8.15 3.30
N ARG A 333 -2.62 -9.20 2.81
CA ARG A 333 -1.32 -9.61 3.35
C ARG A 333 -0.24 -8.55 3.11
N GLU A 334 -0.19 -7.98 1.91
CA GLU A 334 0.74 -6.89 1.55
C GLU A 334 0.51 -5.67 2.45
N LEU A 335 -0.75 -5.22 2.55
CA LEU A 335 -1.12 -4.08 3.39
C LEU A 335 -0.90 -4.38 4.88
N LYS A 336 -1.13 -5.60 5.35
CA LYS A 336 -0.89 -5.97 6.76
C LYS A 336 0.60 -5.98 7.08
N GLN A 337 1.44 -6.40 6.15
CA GLN A 337 2.90 -6.39 6.32
C GLN A 337 3.44 -4.96 6.42
N ARG A 338 2.90 -4.03 5.64
CA ARG A 338 3.34 -2.62 5.62
C ARG A 338 2.67 -1.76 6.69
N TRP A 339 1.35 -1.87 6.80
CA TRP A 339 0.45 -0.94 7.52
C TRP A 339 -0.41 -1.64 8.58
N GLY A 340 0.00 -2.79 9.10
CA GLY A 340 -0.80 -3.59 10.04
C GLY A 340 -1.20 -2.88 11.34
N GLN A 341 -0.53 -1.78 11.70
CA GLN A 341 -0.89 -0.93 12.85
C GLN A 341 -1.94 0.14 12.51
N VAL A 342 -2.11 0.48 11.22
CA VAL A 342 -2.96 1.59 10.75
C VAL A 342 -4.40 1.16 10.58
N PHE A 343 -4.64 -0.08 10.18
CA PHE A 343 -5.99 -0.57 9.89
C PHE A 343 -6.22 -1.96 10.45
N ARG A 344 -7.49 -2.25 10.73
CA ARG A 344 -7.99 -3.58 11.03
C ARG A 344 -8.93 -4.01 9.92
N ALA A 345 -8.72 -5.22 9.41
CA ALA A 345 -9.62 -5.84 8.44
C ALA A 345 -9.87 -7.30 8.80
N ASP A 346 -11.14 -7.66 8.78
CA ASP A 346 -11.67 -8.94 9.23
C ASP A 346 -12.58 -9.55 8.16
N MET A 347 -13.00 -10.79 8.36
CA MET A 347 -13.89 -11.55 7.48
C MET A 347 -15.10 -12.08 8.25
N GLY A 348 -16.12 -12.54 7.52
CA GLY A 348 -17.27 -13.22 8.08
C GLY A 348 -18.25 -12.29 8.77
N ALA A 349 -19.20 -12.88 9.49
CA ALA A 349 -20.18 -12.14 10.27
C ALA A 349 -19.56 -11.40 11.47
N GLU A 350 -18.39 -11.83 11.95
CA GLU A 350 -17.64 -11.15 13.03
C GLU A 350 -17.24 -9.72 12.62
N ALA A 351 -16.74 -9.54 11.39
CA ALA A 351 -16.43 -8.22 10.87
C ALA A 351 -17.65 -7.29 10.82
N PHE A 352 -18.81 -7.82 10.43
CA PHE A 352 -20.05 -7.05 10.42
C PHE A 352 -20.59 -6.79 11.83
N TYR A 353 -20.35 -7.69 12.78
CA TYR A 353 -20.73 -7.49 14.18
C TYR A 353 -20.00 -6.28 14.75
N ASP A 354 -18.66 -6.24 14.60
CA ASP A 354 -17.83 -5.12 15.06
C ASP A 354 -18.23 -3.78 14.40
N ILE A 355 -18.57 -3.81 13.11
CA ILE A 355 -19.04 -2.62 12.37
C ILE A 355 -20.40 -2.16 12.87
N LEU A 356 -21.37 -3.06 13.04
CA LEU A 356 -22.73 -2.74 13.44
C LEU A 356 -22.80 -2.27 14.89
N GLU A 357 -21.95 -2.81 15.77
CA GLU A 357 -21.87 -2.41 17.16
C GLU A 357 -21.39 -0.96 17.33
N ARG A 358 -20.44 -0.53 16.48
CA ARG A 358 -19.87 0.84 16.50
C ARG A 358 -20.71 1.86 15.73
N LEU A 359 -21.80 1.43 15.10
CA LEU A 359 -22.59 2.28 14.22
C LEU A 359 -23.48 3.23 15.03
N ASP A 360 -23.19 4.53 14.95
CA ASP A 360 -24.05 5.57 15.50
C ASP A 360 -25.22 5.87 14.54
N LEU A 361 -26.41 5.41 14.92
CA LEU A 361 -27.63 5.57 14.13
C LEU A 361 -28.14 7.01 14.11
N ASP A 362 -27.88 7.79 15.16
CA ASP A 362 -28.35 9.17 15.26
C ASP A 362 -27.55 10.04 14.29
N LYS A 363 -26.22 9.96 14.37
CA LYS A 363 -25.31 10.64 13.45
C LYS A 363 -25.57 10.24 11.99
N LEU A 364 -25.75 8.95 11.71
CA LEU A 364 -26.04 8.47 10.37
C LEU A 364 -27.38 8.99 9.84
N SER A 365 -28.41 9.14 10.70
CA SER A 365 -29.69 9.72 10.29
C SER A 365 -29.54 11.19 9.89
N GLU A 366 -28.79 11.99 10.67
CA GLU A 366 -28.52 13.39 10.36
C GLU A 366 -27.77 13.55 9.02
N GLU A 367 -26.73 12.76 8.80
CA GLU A 367 -25.95 12.74 7.55
C GLU A 367 -26.84 12.41 6.34
N LEU A 368 -27.69 11.38 6.45
CA LEU A 368 -28.60 10.98 5.39
C LEU A 368 -29.70 12.01 5.12
N TRP A 369 -30.24 12.67 6.16
CA TRP A 369 -31.17 13.78 5.97
C TRP A 369 -30.52 14.95 5.23
N HIS A 370 -29.28 15.28 5.58
CA HIS A 370 -28.52 16.31 4.89
C HIS A 370 -28.26 15.92 3.42
N GLU A 371 -27.86 14.68 3.15
CA GLU A 371 -27.65 14.17 1.79
C GLU A 371 -28.93 14.23 0.94
N VAL A 372 -30.08 13.83 1.50
CA VAL A 372 -31.38 13.86 0.81
C VAL A 372 -31.77 15.28 0.41
N ARG A 373 -31.52 16.27 1.28
CA ARG A 373 -31.88 17.69 1.05
C ARG A 373 -30.93 18.40 0.08
N THR A 374 -29.62 18.17 0.21
CA THR A 374 -28.59 18.88 -0.56
C THR A 374 -28.38 18.29 -1.96
N THR A 375 -28.57 16.98 -2.12
CA THR A 375 -28.22 16.31 -3.37
C THR A 375 -29.19 16.65 -4.50
N LYS A 376 -28.63 17.11 -5.63
CA LYS A 376 -29.37 17.37 -6.89
C LYS A 376 -29.65 16.10 -7.70
N SER A 377 -28.86 15.03 -7.52
CA SER A 377 -29.02 13.76 -8.24
C SER A 377 -30.19 12.93 -7.71
N LYS A 378 -31.14 12.59 -8.61
CA LYS A 378 -32.31 11.76 -8.30
C LYS A 378 -31.94 10.35 -7.80
N GLN A 379 -30.88 9.75 -8.34
CA GLN A 379 -30.45 8.40 -7.97
C GLN A 379 -29.85 8.36 -6.56
N LYS A 380 -28.94 9.30 -6.25
CA LYS A 380 -28.35 9.42 -4.91
C LYS A 380 -29.42 9.74 -3.87
N ARG A 381 -30.33 10.68 -4.17
CA ARG A 381 -31.48 10.98 -3.30
C ARG A 381 -32.32 9.73 -3.02
N LYS A 382 -32.68 8.94 -4.05
CA LYS A 382 -33.43 7.68 -3.87
C LYS A 382 -32.68 6.70 -2.97
N LYS A 383 -31.37 6.52 -3.18
CA LYS A 383 -30.51 5.65 -2.37
C LYS A 383 -30.52 6.10 -0.90
N ALA A 384 -30.22 7.37 -0.64
CA ALA A 384 -30.20 7.95 0.69
C ALA A 384 -31.58 7.82 1.39
N THR A 385 -32.69 8.08 0.68
CA THR A 385 -34.05 7.88 1.23
C THR A 385 -34.32 6.43 1.62
N THR A 386 -33.93 5.45 0.78
CA THR A 386 -34.12 4.04 1.11
C THR A 386 -33.29 3.60 2.32
N ARG A 387 -32.06 4.11 2.46
CA ARG A 387 -31.19 3.85 3.61
C ARG A 387 -31.75 4.50 4.88
N LEU A 388 -32.16 5.76 4.79
CA LEU A 388 -32.76 6.51 5.90
C LEU A 388 -33.99 5.81 6.46
N LYS A 389 -34.82 5.19 5.60
CA LYS A 389 -35.98 4.40 6.05
C LYS A 389 -35.59 3.25 6.98
N VAL A 390 -34.46 2.58 6.71
CA VAL A 390 -33.95 1.48 7.56
C VAL A 390 -33.40 2.03 8.87
N VAL A 391 -32.60 3.11 8.81
CA VAL A 391 -32.02 3.77 9.99
C VAL A 391 -33.13 4.24 10.94
N GLU A 392 -34.14 4.94 10.41
CA GLU A 392 -35.29 5.41 11.19
C GLU A 392 -36.12 4.26 11.78
N ALA A 393 -36.22 3.12 11.08
CA ALA A 393 -36.89 1.94 11.62
C ALA A 393 -36.16 1.38 12.84
N PHE A 394 -34.82 1.33 12.83
CA PHE A 394 -34.04 0.93 14.00
C PHE A 394 -34.19 1.94 15.15
N ARG A 395 -34.04 3.24 14.88
CA ARG A 395 -34.19 4.31 15.90
C ARG A 395 -35.55 4.28 16.58
N ARG A 396 -36.65 4.18 15.81
CA ARG A 396 -38.03 4.17 16.35
C ARG A 396 -38.36 2.89 17.12
N SER A 397 -37.77 1.76 16.74
CA SER A 397 -38.07 0.47 17.37
C SER A 397 -37.23 0.20 18.62
N GLY A 398 -36.13 0.93 18.81
CA GLY A 398 -35.14 0.68 19.87
C GLY A 398 -34.33 -0.61 19.65
N ASN A 399 -34.46 -1.24 18.48
CA ASN A 399 -33.66 -2.41 18.13
C ASN A 399 -32.24 -1.97 17.79
N ARG A 400 -31.26 -2.76 18.20
CA ARG A 400 -29.88 -2.52 17.80
C ARG A 400 -29.52 -3.29 16.52
N PRO A 401 -28.75 -2.71 15.58
CA PRO A 401 -28.44 -3.37 14.30
C PRO A 401 -27.66 -4.67 14.43
N GLU A 402 -26.79 -4.79 15.44
CA GLU A 402 -25.98 -6.00 15.64
C GLU A 402 -26.82 -7.24 16.01
N TRP A 403 -28.10 -7.08 16.39
CA TRP A 403 -29.02 -8.20 16.61
C TRP A 403 -29.40 -8.95 15.33
N MET A 404 -29.05 -8.42 14.15
CA MET A 404 -29.11 -9.18 12.89
C MET A 404 -28.05 -10.30 12.83
N ILE A 405 -27.08 -10.29 13.73
CA ILE A 405 -26.02 -11.29 13.84
C ILE A 405 -26.25 -12.09 15.13
N LEU A 406 -26.35 -13.40 14.97
CA LEU A 406 -26.62 -14.36 16.03
C LEU A 406 -25.30 -14.80 16.66
N THR A 407 -25.15 -14.53 17.95
CA THR A 407 -24.16 -15.19 18.82
C THR A 407 -24.79 -16.36 19.59
N VAL A 408 -26.12 -16.33 19.74
CA VAL A 408 -26.93 -17.36 20.37
C VAL A 408 -28.03 -17.77 19.41
N LEU A 409 -28.14 -19.06 19.14
CA LEU A 409 -29.16 -19.62 18.26
C LEU A 409 -30.26 -20.31 19.08
N PRO A 410 -31.55 -19.92 18.96
CA PRO A 410 -32.64 -20.59 19.66
C PRO A 410 -32.90 -21.99 19.10
N VAL A 411 -33.25 -22.91 19.98
CA VAL A 411 -33.67 -24.28 19.65
C VAL A 411 -35.16 -24.43 19.95
N ILE A 412 -35.92 -24.74 18.91
CA ILE A 412 -37.37 -24.93 18.99
C ILE A 412 -37.70 -26.13 19.92
N PRO A 413 -38.82 -26.08 20.67
CA PRO A 413 -39.27 -27.18 21.54
C PRO A 413 -39.39 -28.52 20.78
N PRO A 414 -38.98 -29.65 21.39
CA PRO A 414 -38.88 -30.95 20.71
C PRO A 414 -40.22 -31.50 20.21
N ASP A 415 -41.34 -31.17 20.86
CA ASP A 415 -42.65 -31.65 20.42
C ASP A 415 -43.14 -30.96 19.14
N LEU A 416 -42.52 -29.83 18.76
CA LEU A 416 -42.73 -29.19 17.45
C LEU A 416 -41.81 -29.78 16.36
N ARG A 417 -40.84 -30.61 16.75
CA ARG A 417 -39.90 -31.33 15.86
C ARG A 417 -39.78 -32.81 16.27
N PRO A 418 -40.89 -33.56 16.27
CA PRO A 418 -40.96 -34.88 16.89
C PRO A 418 -40.06 -35.90 16.19
N MET A 419 -39.67 -36.91 16.96
CA MET A 419 -39.05 -38.15 16.49
C MET A 419 -39.96 -39.30 16.93
N VAL A 420 -40.54 -40.01 15.96
CA VAL A 420 -41.55 -41.03 16.19
C VAL A 420 -41.00 -42.38 15.76
N GLN A 421 -41.20 -43.40 16.60
CA GLN A 421 -40.87 -44.78 16.25
C GLN A 421 -41.96 -45.35 15.35
N LEU A 422 -41.57 -45.93 14.22
CA LEU A 422 -42.44 -46.64 13.30
C LEU A 422 -42.43 -48.15 13.61
N ASP A 423 -43.43 -48.85 13.09
CA ASP A 423 -43.48 -50.31 13.12
C ASP A 423 -42.22 -50.89 12.44
N GLY A 424 -41.58 -51.86 13.09
CA GLY A 424 -40.31 -52.43 12.64
C GLY A 424 -39.05 -51.73 13.16
N GLY A 425 -39.17 -50.85 14.17
CA GLY A 425 -38.01 -50.29 14.89
C GLY A 425 -37.28 -49.17 14.16
N ARG A 426 -37.83 -48.66 13.07
CA ARG A 426 -37.35 -47.46 12.37
C ARG A 426 -37.81 -46.20 13.09
N PHE A 427 -37.14 -45.07 12.83
CA PHE A 427 -37.54 -43.77 13.34
C PHE A 427 -37.83 -42.82 12.19
N ALA A 428 -38.95 -42.09 12.30
CA ALA A 428 -39.22 -40.91 11.51
C ALA A 428 -38.80 -39.67 12.31
N THR A 429 -38.01 -38.79 11.71
CA THR A 429 -37.49 -37.58 12.34
C THR A 429 -37.87 -36.36 11.51
N SER A 430 -38.21 -35.25 12.17
CA SER A 430 -38.28 -33.95 11.49
C SER A 430 -36.90 -33.52 10.96
N ASP A 431 -36.85 -32.96 9.75
CA ASP A 431 -35.63 -32.45 9.10
C ASP A 431 -34.90 -31.40 9.96
N LEU A 432 -35.66 -30.62 10.76
CA LEU A 432 -35.10 -29.65 11.70
C LEU A 432 -34.08 -30.28 12.64
N ASN A 433 -34.30 -31.53 13.06
CA ASN A 433 -33.36 -32.21 13.94
C ASN A 433 -32.00 -32.42 13.25
N ASP A 434 -31.98 -32.81 11.99
CA ASP A 434 -30.72 -33.00 11.26
C ASP A 434 -30.02 -31.68 10.94
N LEU A 435 -30.79 -30.61 10.69
CA LEU A 435 -30.26 -29.25 10.53
C LEU A 435 -29.62 -28.75 11.85
N TYR A 436 -30.31 -28.90 12.98
CA TYR A 436 -29.72 -28.57 14.29
C TYR A 436 -28.49 -29.41 14.61
N ARG A 437 -28.51 -30.73 14.31
CA ARG A 437 -27.35 -31.61 14.47
C ARG A 437 -26.16 -31.12 13.67
N ARG A 438 -26.38 -30.68 12.43
CA ARG A 438 -25.34 -30.12 11.57
C ARG A 438 -24.73 -28.88 12.21
N VAL A 439 -25.55 -27.95 12.69
CA VAL A 439 -25.07 -26.74 13.38
C VAL A 439 -24.25 -27.10 14.63
N ILE A 440 -24.76 -27.97 15.50
CA ILE A 440 -24.07 -28.38 16.74
C ILE A 440 -22.73 -29.05 16.42
N ASN A 441 -22.69 -29.96 15.45
CA ASN A 441 -21.45 -30.63 15.04
C ASN A 441 -20.40 -29.64 14.54
N ARG A 442 -20.79 -28.69 13.69
CA ARG A 442 -19.90 -27.64 13.17
C ARG A 442 -19.42 -26.71 14.28
N ASN A 443 -20.33 -26.29 15.15
CA ASN A 443 -20.01 -25.42 16.28
C ASN A 443 -19.03 -26.09 17.24
N ASN A 444 -19.26 -27.36 17.62
CA ASN A 444 -18.40 -28.10 18.51
C ASN A 444 -17.03 -28.38 17.88
N ARG A 445 -17.00 -28.67 16.57
CA ARG A 445 -15.73 -28.81 15.82
C ARG A 445 -14.97 -27.49 15.81
N LEU A 446 -15.64 -26.37 15.58
CA LEU A 446 -15.02 -25.04 15.63
C LEU A 446 -14.47 -24.71 17.02
N LYS A 447 -15.21 -24.97 18.10
CA LYS A 447 -14.73 -24.81 19.49
C LYS A 447 -13.42 -25.57 19.71
N ARG A 448 -13.37 -26.86 19.32
CA ARG A 448 -12.15 -27.69 19.43
C ARG A 448 -10.99 -27.17 18.59
N LEU A 449 -11.26 -26.69 17.36
CA LEU A 449 -10.21 -26.14 16.49
C LEU A 449 -9.60 -24.86 17.06
N LEU A 450 -10.41 -24.02 17.71
CA LEU A 450 -9.95 -22.82 18.40
C LEU A 450 -9.10 -23.16 19.62
N GLU A 451 -9.52 -24.15 20.42
CA GLU A 451 -8.75 -24.64 21.59
C GLU A 451 -7.39 -25.23 21.20
N LEU A 452 -7.32 -25.92 20.05
CA LEU A 452 -6.09 -26.51 19.53
C LEU A 452 -5.18 -25.52 18.79
N GLY A 453 -5.60 -24.26 18.61
CA GLY A 453 -4.83 -23.27 17.86
C GLY A 453 -4.63 -23.66 16.38
N ALA A 454 -5.66 -24.23 15.75
CA ALA A 454 -5.57 -24.66 14.35
C ALA A 454 -5.27 -23.46 13.40
N PRO A 455 -4.61 -23.70 12.25
CA PRO A 455 -4.33 -22.64 11.28
C PRO A 455 -5.59 -21.89 10.81
N ASP A 456 -5.45 -20.58 10.57
CA ASP A 456 -6.53 -19.67 10.16
C ASP A 456 -7.36 -20.18 8.98
N VAL A 457 -6.74 -20.83 7.99
CA VAL A 457 -7.43 -21.34 6.80
C VAL A 457 -8.48 -22.40 7.19
N ILE A 458 -8.16 -23.26 8.15
CA ILE A 458 -9.06 -24.29 8.65
C ILE A 458 -10.18 -23.66 9.46
N ILE A 459 -9.85 -22.70 10.33
CA ILE A 459 -10.83 -21.96 11.14
C ILE A 459 -11.82 -21.21 10.24
N ARG A 460 -11.34 -20.50 9.21
CA ARG A 460 -12.20 -19.78 8.25
C ARG A 460 -13.14 -20.72 7.51
N ASN A 461 -12.64 -21.87 7.07
CA ASN A 461 -13.50 -22.85 6.41
C ASN A 461 -14.56 -23.38 7.38
N GLU A 462 -14.23 -23.68 8.63
CA GLU A 462 -15.22 -24.16 9.61
C GLU A 462 -16.23 -23.05 10.00
N LYS A 463 -15.79 -21.79 10.14
CA LYS A 463 -16.69 -20.64 10.31
C LYS A 463 -17.65 -20.47 9.12
N ARG A 464 -17.16 -20.63 7.88
CA ARG A 464 -18.00 -20.62 6.66
C ARG A 464 -19.03 -21.74 6.69
N MET A 465 -18.62 -22.97 7.03
CA MET A 465 -19.53 -24.11 7.13
C MET A 465 -20.56 -23.95 8.25
N LEU A 466 -20.21 -23.28 9.35
CA LEU A 466 -21.15 -22.94 10.42
C LEU A 466 -22.19 -21.93 9.94
N GLN A 467 -21.78 -20.88 9.21
CA GLN A 467 -22.69 -19.92 8.58
C GLN A 467 -23.67 -20.65 7.64
N GLU A 468 -23.18 -21.49 6.74
CA GLU A 468 -24.02 -22.28 5.80
C GLU A 468 -24.98 -23.25 6.53
N ALA A 469 -24.56 -23.82 7.65
CA ALA A 469 -25.39 -24.71 8.46
C ALA A 469 -26.55 -23.96 9.13
N VAL A 470 -26.30 -22.75 9.65
CA VAL A 470 -27.34 -21.90 10.24
C VAL A 470 -28.25 -21.31 9.17
N ASP A 471 -27.68 -20.94 8.02
CA ASP A 471 -28.46 -20.51 6.85
C ASP A 471 -29.48 -21.59 6.46
N SER A 472 -29.02 -22.83 6.28
CA SER A 472 -29.88 -23.98 5.92
C SER A 472 -30.92 -24.33 6.99
N LEU A 473 -30.68 -23.95 8.25
CA LEU A 473 -31.62 -24.17 9.34
C LEU A 473 -32.77 -23.14 9.31
N ILE A 474 -32.47 -21.91 8.87
CA ILE A 474 -33.41 -20.78 8.90
C ILE A 474 -34.19 -20.66 7.58
N ASP A 475 -33.55 -20.86 6.43
CA ASP A 475 -34.16 -20.65 5.09
C ASP A 475 -33.60 -21.61 4.02
#